data_AF-A0A530LIB9-F1
#
_entry.id   AF-A0A530LIB9-F1
#
_cell.length_a   1.000
_cell.length_b   1.000
_cell.length_c   1.000
_cell.angle_alpha   90.00
_cell.angle_beta   90.00
_cell.angle_gamma   90.00
#
_symmetry.space_group_name_H-M   'P 1'
#
loop_
_entity.id
_entity.type
_entity.pdbx_description
1 polymer ?
#
loop_
_entity_poly.entity_id
_entity_poly.type
_entity_poly.pdbx_seq_one_letter_code
_entity_poly.pdbx_strand_id
1 'polypeptide(L)'
;ANPEPLSYEQFRAILVAFRDRLEKSAATLGSVPADADIGMVIDLTRLGIDLNEDGTIAPDESAAAIMASLSGTGGAPADAALTFRFDRADGYWLQGYAEFLMAQADFWLAHDFRNTFDGSFHMLFPRAKLPLQDTLVPLDGGMSGGILSSEWRLADFISLVHLINWQVIEPERRQAARRHLMEMIRLSREDWKAIRAETDNDREWLPGPQQKGASPLTGLEVGEQQVQAWLAALAMAEDLLEGRTLLPHFRIADKGINMKRFFDEPKPFDLVLSITGPAIAPYLERGNILTSEEFNQIQRQFGGAGFLTFALWFN
;
A
#
# COMPACT_ATOMS: atom_id res chain seq x y z
N ALA A 1 -4.09 -19.60 -22.28
CA ALA A 1 -5.21 -18.70 -22.63
C ALA A 1 -4.78 -17.71 -23.72
N ASN A 2 -5.70 -17.27 -24.59
CA ASN A 2 -5.48 -16.15 -25.52
C ASN A 2 -6.16 -14.91 -24.90
N PRO A 3 -5.45 -14.09 -24.14
CA PRO A 3 -6.07 -12.98 -23.40
C PRO A 3 -6.71 -11.97 -24.36
N GLU A 4 -7.86 -11.46 -23.94
CA GLU A 4 -8.52 -10.34 -24.60
C GLU A 4 -7.65 -9.07 -24.48
N PRO A 5 -7.61 -8.21 -25.51
CA PRO A 5 -6.94 -6.92 -25.40
C PRO A 5 -7.52 -6.09 -24.25
N LEU A 6 -6.64 -5.45 -23.48
CA LEU A 6 -7.02 -4.58 -22.37
C LEU A 6 -6.96 -3.11 -22.81
N SER A 7 -8.11 -2.44 -22.85
CA SER A 7 -8.19 -0.98 -23.06
C SER A 7 -8.00 -0.20 -21.76
N TYR A 8 -7.68 1.09 -21.88
CA TYR A 8 -7.63 2.02 -20.75
C TYR A 8 -8.95 2.05 -19.97
N GLU A 9 -10.08 2.07 -20.68
CA GLU A 9 -11.41 2.09 -20.10
C GLU A 9 -11.69 0.82 -19.29
N GLN A 10 -11.31 -0.35 -19.82
CA GLN A 10 -11.45 -1.61 -19.10
C GLN A 10 -10.55 -1.65 -17.86
N PHE A 11 -9.29 -1.21 -17.96
CA PHE A 11 -8.41 -1.15 -16.80
C PHE A 11 -8.92 -0.18 -15.73
N ARG A 12 -9.41 0.99 -16.13
CA ARG A 12 -10.05 1.94 -15.22
C ARG A 12 -11.29 1.32 -14.56
N ALA A 13 -12.11 0.57 -15.29
CA ALA A 13 -13.26 -0.13 -14.74
C ALA A 13 -12.87 -1.21 -13.73
N ILE A 14 -11.75 -1.92 -13.95
CA ILE A 14 -11.18 -2.87 -12.97
C ILE A 14 -10.81 -2.14 -11.67
N LEU A 15 -10.14 -0.98 -11.75
CA LEU A 15 -9.80 -0.17 -10.57
C LEU A 15 -11.05 0.31 -9.81
N VAL A 16 -12.11 0.73 -10.51
CA VAL A 16 -13.38 1.10 -9.88
C VAL A 16 -14.00 -0.10 -9.16
N ALA A 17 -14.12 -1.25 -9.84
CA ALA A 17 -14.70 -2.45 -9.25
C ALA A 17 -13.89 -2.96 -8.04
N PHE A 18 -12.56 -2.85 -8.10
CA PHE A 18 -11.67 -3.14 -6.98
C PHE A 18 -11.95 -2.23 -5.79
N ARG A 19 -11.97 -0.91 -6.01
CA ARG A 19 -12.27 0.10 -4.98
C ARG A 19 -13.63 -0.13 -4.33
N ASP A 20 -14.67 -0.39 -5.12
CA ASP A 20 -16.04 -0.59 -4.61
C ASP A 20 -16.17 -1.88 -3.79
N ARG A 21 -15.44 -2.94 -4.17
CA ARG A 21 -15.37 -4.17 -3.38
C ARG A 21 -14.63 -3.96 -2.06
N LEU A 22 -13.56 -3.18 -2.05
CA LEU A 22 -12.87 -2.80 -0.82
C LEU A 22 -13.78 -2.01 0.11
N GLU A 23 -14.55 -1.05 -0.40
CA GLU A 23 -15.50 -0.28 0.41
C GLU A 23 -16.55 -1.19 1.05
N LYS A 24 -17.09 -2.14 0.28
CA LYS A 24 -18.03 -3.13 0.81
C LYS A 24 -17.40 -4.00 1.90
N SER A 25 -16.15 -4.43 1.72
CA SER A 25 -15.40 -5.20 2.71
C SER A 25 -15.16 -4.38 3.99
N ALA A 26 -14.70 -3.13 3.85
CA ALA A 26 -14.46 -2.22 4.97
C ALA A 26 -15.76 -1.95 5.76
N ALA A 27 -16.87 -1.69 5.06
CA ALA A 27 -18.18 -1.52 5.68
C ALA A 27 -18.67 -2.79 6.42
N THR A 28 -18.39 -3.97 5.85
CA THR A 28 -18.73 -5.26 6.49
C THR A 28 -17.93 -5.44 7.78
N LEU A 29 -16.61 -5.22 7.75
CA LEU A 29 -15.74 -5.28 8.93
C LEU A 29 -16.15 -4.24 9.98
N GLY A 30 -16.47 -3.03 9.56
CA GLY A 30 -16.93 -1.94 10.43
C GLY A 30 -18.29 -2.20 11.08
N SER A 31 -19.08 -3.16 10.58
CA SER A 31 -20.36 -3.55 11.18
C SER A 31 -20.21 -4.48 12.40
N VAL A 32 -19.02 -5.04 12.60
CA VAL A 32 -18.73 -5.92 13.75
C VAL A 32 -18.64 -5.08 15.03
N PRO A 33 -19.47 -5.36 16.06
CA PRO A 33 -19.44 -4.64 17.33
C PRO A 33 -18.05 -4.63 17.99
N ALA A 34 -17.74 -3.57 18.73
CA ALA A 34 -16.43 -3.43 19.38
C ALA A 34 -16.19 -4.47 20.49
N ASP A 35 -17.26 -4.97 21.11
CA ASP A 35 -17.27 -5.98 22.17
C ASP A 35 -17.63 -7.38 21.65
N ALA A 36 -17.68 -7.57 20.33
CA ALA A 36 -17.96 -8.86 19.74
C ALA A 36 -16.83 -9.85 20.05
N ASP A 37 -17.17 -10.96 20.68
CA ASP A 37 -16.28 -12.10 20.86
C ASP A 37 -16.14 -12.84 19.53
N ILE A 38 -15.14 -12.45 18.74
CA ILE A 38 -14.83 -13.05 17.44
C ILE A 38 -13.49 -13.77 17.48
N GLY A 39 -13.45 -14.97 16.91
CA GLY A 39 -12.24 -15.76 16.79
C GLY A 39 -12.42 -16.78 15.67
N MET A 40 -11.73 -16.56 14.55
CA MET A 40 -11.81 -17.44 13.38
C MET A 40 -10.46 -18.06 13.10
N VAL A 41 -10.36 -19.38 13.27
CA VAL A 41 -9.14 -20.11 12.95
C VAL A 41 -9.09 -20.38 11.44
N ILE A 42 -8.11 -19.81 10.76
CA ILE A 42 -7.85 -20.05 9.34
C ILE A 42 -6.50 -20.73 9.17
N ASP A 43 -6.50 -21.85 8.45
CA ASP A 43 -5.31 -22.55 8.00
C ASP A 43 -4.93 -22.06 6.59
N LEU A 44 -3.93 -21.16 6.50
CA LEU A 44 -3.50 -20.58 5.24
C LEU A 44 -2.85 -21.61 4.30
N THR A 45 -2.44 -22.79 4.80
CA THR A 45 -1.95 -23.87 3.93
C THR A 45 -3.06 -24.44 3.03
N ARG A 46 -4.32 -24.20 3.39
CA ARG A 46 -5.51 -24.60 2.63
C ARG A 46 -6.13 -23.46 1.83
N LEU A 47 -5.57 -22.27 1.93
CA LEU A 47 -5.99 -21.10 1.18
C LEU A 47 -5.17 -21.01 -0.11
N GLY A 48 -5.83 -20.61 -1.19
CA GLY A 48 -5.14 -20.17 -2.40
C GLY A 48 -5.99 -19.18 -3.17
N ILE A 49 -5.33 -18.46 -4.07
CA ILE A 49 -5.95 -17.51 -4.96
C ILE A 49 -5.83 -18.10 -6.36
N ASP A 50 -6.95 -18.36 -7.00
CA ASP A 50 -7.00 -18.79 -8.40
C ASP A 50 -6.57 -17.59 -9.28
N LEU A 51 -5.25 -17.43 -9.45
CA LEU A 51 -4.65 -16.26 -10.12
C LEU A 51 -4.91 -16.28 -11.62
N ASN A 52 -5.09 -17.47 -12.18
CA ASN A 52 -5.28 -17.68 -13.62
C ASN A 52 -6.76 -17.88 -14.01
N GLU A 53 -7.66 -17.92 -13.02
CA GLU A 53 -9.10 -18.13 -13.15
C GLU A 53 -9.50 -19.48 -13.80
N ASP A 54 -8.72 -20.54 -13.60
CA ASP A 54 -8.99 -21.88 -14.15
C ASP A 54 -9.88 -22.77 -13.25
N GLY A 55 -10.26 -22.26 -12.08
CA GLY A 55 -11.12 -22.92 -11.11
C GLY A 55 -10.38 -23.93 -10.21
N THR A 56 -9.06 -24.02 -10.32
CA THR A 56 -8.21 -24.87 -9.46
C THR A 56 -7.16 -24.03 -8.75
N ILE A 57 -6.74 -24.46 -7.56
CA ILE A 57 -5.64 -23.83 -6.84
C ILE A 57 -4.40 -24.67 -7.11
N ALA A 58 -3.50 -24.18 -7.96
CA ALA A 58 -2.20 -24.78 -8.18
C ALA A 58 -1.30 -24.61 -6.93
N PRO A 59 -0.25 -25.44 -6.77
CA PRO A 59 0.66 -25.33 -5.62
C PRO A 59 1.31 -23.94 -5.45
N ASP A 60 1.62 -23.27 -6.55
CA ASP A 60 2.17 -21.90 -6.60
C ASP A 60 1.12 -20.80 -6.39
N GLU A 61 -0.16 -21.15 -6.48
CA GLU A 61 -1.31 -20.30 -6.16
C GLU A 61 -1.77 -20.42 -4.69
N SER A 62 -1.12 -21.31 -3.92
CA SER A 62 -1.38 -21.43 -2.48
C SER A 62 -0.91 -20.18 -1.74
N ALA A 63 -1.62 -19.78 -0.69
CA ALA A 63 -1.23 -18.65 0.15
C ALA A 63 0.16 -18.88 0.77
N ALA A 64 0.51 -20.13 1.07
CA ALA A 64 1.86 -20.49 1.54
C ALA A 64 2.95 -20.16 0.50
N ALA A 65 2.73 -20.50 -0.78
CA ALA A 65 3.66 -20.19 -1.86
C ALA A 65 3.76 -18.67 -2.11
N ILE A 66 2.62 -17.97 -2.07
CA ILE A 66 2.57 -16.51 -2.21
C ILE A 66 3.36 -15.85 -1.07
N MET A 67 3.10 -16.24 0.19
CA MET A 67 3.80 -15.71 1.36
C MET A 67 5.31 -15.99 1.32
N ALA A 68 5.71 -17.19 0.90
CA ALA A 68 7.11 -17.56 0.69
C ALA A 68 7.81 -16.67 -0.34
N SER A 69 7.09 -16.27 -1.39
CA SER A 69 7.65 -15.38 -2.42
C SER A 69 7.84 -13.95 -1.90
N LEU A 70 6.97 -13.49 -1.00
CA LEU A 70 6.98 -12.13 -0.44
C LEU A 70 8.04 -11.93 0.65
N SER A 71 8.33 -12.96 1.46
CA SER A 71 9.30 -12.85 2.56
C SER A 71 10.77 -12.80 2.08
N GLY A 72 11.05 -13.00 0.79
CA GLY A 72 12.40 -12.99 0.23
C GLY A 72 13.31 -14.14 0.71
N THR A 73 12.83 -14.94 1.67
CA THR A 73 13.40 -16.21 2.09
C THR A 73 12.83 -17.27 1.17
N GLY A 74 13.65 -17.86 0.29
CA GLY A 74 13.20 -18.82 -0.72
C GLY A 74 12.49 -20.06 -0.15
N GLY A 75 11.19 -19.92 0.13
CA GLY A 75 10.35 -20.90 0.82
C GLY A 75 9.90 -20.42 2.19
N ALA A 76 8.61 -20.57 2.49
CA ALA A 76 8.13 -20.62 3.87
C ALA A 76 8.83 -21.80 4.56
N PRO A 77 9.19 -21.72 5.85
CA PRO A 77 9.68 -22.89 6.57
C PRO A 77 8.65 -24.01 6.38
N ALA A 78 9.08 -25.17 5.87
CA ALA A 78 8.19 -26.29 5.55
C ALA A 78 7.35 -26.77 6.76
N ASP A 79 7.75 -26.37 7.97
CA ASP A 79 7.14 -26.70 9.26
C ASP A 79 6.48 -25.50 9.97
N ALA A 80 6.40 -24.32 9.35
CA ALA A 80 5.69 -23.19 9.96
C ALA A 80 4.18 -23.47 9.95
N ALA A 81 3.57 -23.58 11.13
CA ALA A 81 2.13 -23.66 11.25
C ALA A 81 1.51 -22.33 10.80
N LEU A 82 1.07 -22.25 9.54
CA LEU A 82 0.37 -21.08 8.98
C LEU A 82 -1.12 -21.06 9.34
N THR A 83 -1.43 -21.49 10.57
CA THR A 83 -2.79 -21.47 11.12
C THR A 83 -2.87 -20.34 12.12
N PHE A 84 -3.71 -19.34 11.81
CA PHE A 84 -3.89 -18.14 12.63
C PHE A 84 -5.33 -18.08 13.14
N ARG A 85 -5.52 -17.55 14.35
CA ARG A 85 -6.85 -17.22 14.87
C ARG A 85 -7.04 -15.73 14.68
N PHE A 86 -7.88 -15.36 13.72
CA PHE A 86 -8.22 -13.98 13.45
C PHE A 86 -9.25 -13.48 14.43
N ASP A 87 -8.98 -12.34 15.07
CA ASP A 87 -9.84 -11.77 16.09
C ASP A 87 -10.31 -10.34 15.74
N ARG A 88 -10.69 -9.56 16.77
CA ARG A 88 -11.17 -8.19 16.56
C ARG A 88 -10.09 -7.19 16.22
N ALA A 89 -8.87 -7.34 16.76
CA ALA A 89 -7.73 -6.52 16.41
C ALA A 89 -7.43 -6.69 14.92
N ASP A 90 -7.32 -7.94 14.46
CA ASP A 90 -7.09 -8.25 13.05
C ASP A 90 -8.18 -7.70 12.12
N GLY A 91 -9.42 -7.64 12.61
CA GLY A 91 -10.53 -7.00 11.90
C GLY A 91 -10.33 -5.49 11.69
N TYR A 92 -9.81 -4.76 12.69
CA TYR A 92 -9.46 -3.35 12.52
C TYR A 92 -8.30 -3.16 11.57
N TRP A 93 -7.27 -4.02 11.66
CA TRP A 93 -6.15 -4.01 10.74
C TRP A 93 -6.59 -4.21 9.29
N LEU A 94 -7.40 -5.24 9.02
CA LEU A 94 -7.85 -5.55 7.66
C LEU A 94 -8.76 -4.44 7.10
N GLN A 95 -9.58 -3.84 7.97
CA GLN A 95 -10.39 -2.68 7.62
C GLN A 95 -9.49 -1.48 7.26
N GLY A 96 -8.46 -1.21 8.06
CA GLY A 96 -7.48 -0.15 7.79
C GLY A 96 -6.71 -0.37 6.49
N TYR A 97 -6.31 -1.62 6.21
CA TYR A 97 -5.65 -1.99 4.95
C TYR A 97 -6.57 -1.73 3.74
N ALA A 98 -7.87 -2.02 3.87
CA ALA A 98 -8.85 -1.71 2.84
C ALA A 98 -8.98 -0.19 2.61
N GLU A 99 -9.01 0.62 3.67
CA GLU A 99 -8.98 2.10 3.56
C GLU A 99 -7.73 2.59 2.84
N PHE A 100 -6.54 2.08 3.19
CA PHE A 100 -5.30 2.41 2.51
C PHE A 100 -5.38 2.12 1.00
N LEU A 101 -5.82 0.92 0.61
CA LEU A 101 -5.94 0.53 -0.79
C LEU A 101 -7.00 1.35 -1.54
N MET A 102 -8.11 1.71 -0.89
CA MET A 102 -9.09 2.64 -1.45
C MET A 102 -8.48 4.01 -1.71
N ALA A 103 -7.64 4.53 -0.80
CA ALA A 103 -6.94 5.80 -1.02
C ALA A 103 -6.04 5.76 -2.26
N GLN A 104 -5.33 4.67 -2.49
CA GLN A 104 -4.49 4.49 -3.67
C GLN A 104 -5.36 4.41 -4.94
N ALA A 105 -6.43 3.61 -4.92
CA ALA A 105 -7.33 3.50 -6.06
C ALA A 105 -7.99 4.84 -6.42
N ASP A 106 -8.49 5.58 -5.42
CA ASP A 106 -9.08 6.90 -5.63
C ASP A 106 -8.06 7.95 -6.07
N PHE A 107 -6.79 7.86 -5.64
CA PHE A 107 -5.73 8.70 -6.21
C PHE A 107 -5.55 8.43 -7.71
N TRP A 108 -5.48 7.19 -8.16
CA TRP A 108 -5.35 6.87 -9.58
C TRP A 108 -6.60 7.29 -10.37
N LEU A 109 -7.78 6.96 -9.84
CA LEU A 109 -9.05 7.29 -10.47
C LEU A 109 -9.30 8.81 -10.51
N ALA A 110 -8.73 9.60 -9.61
CA ALA A 110 -8.84 11.05 -9.70
C ALA A 110 -8.23 11.64 -10.99
N HIS A 111 -7.37 10.89 -11.68
CA HIS A 111 -6.60 11.38 -12.81
C HIS A 111 -6.85 10.63 -14.13
N ASP A 112 -6.59 11.32 -15.24
CA ASP A 112 -6.41 10.72 -16.55
C ASP A 112 -4.97 10.26 -16.71
N PHE A 113 -4.77 8.94 -16.58
CA PHE A 113 -3.50 8.25 -16.75
C PHE A 113 -3.44 7.46 -18.06
N ARG A 114 -4.29 7.77 -19.06
CA ARG A 114 -4.32 7.05 -20.36
C ARG A 114 -2.97 7.05 -21.04
N ASN A 115 -2.29 8.20 -21.08
CA ASN A 115 -0.99 8.32 -21.72
C ASN A 115 0.06 7.37 -21.09
N THR A 116 0.04 7.21 -19.77
CA THR A 116 0.89 6.25 -19.06
C THR A 116 0.49 4.82 -19.34
N PHE A 117 -0.82 4.54 -19.40
CA PHE A 117 -1.34 3.22 -19.75
C PHE A 117 -0.87 2.80 -21.14
N ASP A 118 -1.18 3.61 -22.15
CA ASP A 118 -0.85 3.34 -23.55
C ASP A 118 0.67 3.25 -23.77
N GLY A 119 1.44 4.09 -23.07
CA GLY A 119 2.87 4.25 -23.26
C GLY A 119 3.77 3.37 -22.40
N SER A 120 3.27 2.71 -21.36
CA SER A 120 4.14 2.01 -20.39
C SER A 120 3.55 0.77 -19.74
N PHE A 121 2.25 0.50 -19.81
CA PHE A 121 1.68 -0.64 -19.09
C PHE A 121 2.00 -1.99 -19.75
N HIS A 122 2.55 -2.01 -20.97
CA HIS A 122 3.08 -3.22 -21.60
C HIS A 122 4.17 -3.90 -20.75
N MET A 123 4.86 -3.16 -19.89
CA MET A 123 5.79 -3.72 -18.91
C MET A 123 5.10 -4.58 -17.85
N LEU A 124 3.89 -4.19 -17.43
CA LEU A 124 3.15 -4.83 -16.34
C LEU A 124 2.26 -5.96 -16.86
N PHE A 125 1.69 -5.75 -18.05
CA PHE A 125 0.78 -6.68 -18.71
C PHE A 125 1.30 -7.06 -20.10
N PRO A 126 2.44 -7.78 -20.20
CA PRO A 126 3.12 -8.08 -21.47
C PRO A 126 2.34 -9.07 -22.37
N ARG A 127 1.14 -9.47 -21.97
CA ARG A 127 0.24 -10.33 -22.75
C ARG A 127 -1.12 -9.67 -23.02
N ALA A 128 -1.35 -8.43 -22.59
CA ALA A 128 -2.64 -7.75 -22.68
C ALA A 128 -2.88 -7.02 -24.02
N LYS A 129 -2.00 -7.18 -25.01
CA LYS A 129 -2.05 -6.57 -26.36
C LYS A 129 -2.18 -5.05 -26.29
N LEU A 130 -1.37 -4.43 -25.44
CA LEU A 130 -1.34 -2.99 -25.22
C LEU A 130 -0.70 -2.23 -26.40
N PRO A 131 -0.98 -0.92 -26.58
CA PRO A 131 -0.64 -0.17 -27.80
C PRO A 131 0.83 -0.24 -28.24
N LEU A 132 1.78 -0.25 -27.30
CA LEU A 132 3.21 -0.34 -27.58
C LEU A 132 3.80 -1.74 -27.40
N GLN A 133 2.98 -2.73 -27.05
CA GLN A 133 3.46 -4.06 -26.68
C GLN A 133 4.20 -4.75 -27.83
N ASP A 134 3.66 -4.70 -29.05
CA ASP A 134 4.29 -5.34 -30.22
C ASP A 134 5.53 -4.57 -30.73
N THR A 135 5.75 -3.34 -30.25
CA THR A 135 6.88 -2.48 -30.67
C THR A 135 8.01 -2.48 -29.65
N LEU A 136 7.70 -2.48 -28.35
CA LEU A 136 8.66 -2.21 -27.27
C LEU A 136 8.95 -3.40 -26.35
N VAL A 137 8.19 -4.50 -26.41
CA VAL A 137 8.45 -5.65 -25.52
C VAL A 137 9.76 -6.35 -25.90
N PRO A 138 10.66 -6.61 -24.93
CA PRO A 138 11.89 -7.37 -25.17
C PRO A 138 11.63 -8.76 -25.76
N LEU A 139 12.43 -9.15 -26.75
CA LEU A 139 12.31 -10.44 -27.49
C LEU A 139 12.44 -11.69 -26.61
N ASP A 140 12.98 -11.56 -25.39
CA ASP A 140 13.15 -12.66 -24.42
C ASP A 140 11.90 -12.89 -23.54
N GLY A 141 10.84 -12.10 -23.72
CA GLY A 141 9.59 -12.20 -22.94
C GLY A 141 9.77 -11.89 -21.45
N GLY A 142 10.88 -11.28 -21.06
CA GLY A 142 11.40 -11.32 -19.70
C GLY A 142 10.66 -10.44 -18.70
N MET A 143 9.91 -11.08 -17.79
CA MET A 143 9.54 -10.56 -16.46
C MET A 143 10.63 -10.82 -15.40
N SER A 144 11.74 -11.47 -15.78
CA SER A 144 12.86 -11.87 -14.89
C SER A 144 13.97 -10.81 -14.81
N GLY A 145 14.35 -10.38 -13.60
CA GLY A 145 15.46 -9.42 -13.35
C GLY A 145 15.01 -8.07 -12.79
N GLY A 146 15.95 -7.21 -12.38
CA GLY A 146 15.66 -5.86 -11.86
C GLY A 146 15.42 -4.80 -12.95
N ILE A 147 14.99 -3.59 -12.56
CA ILE A 147 14.75 -2.46 -13.49
C ILE A 147 16.03 -2.06 -14.26
N LEU A 148 17.21 -2.18 -13.63
CA LEU A 148 18.50 -1.83 -14.22
C LEU A 148 19.17 -3.00 -14.97
N SER A 149 18.48 -4.13 -15.13
CA SER A 149 19.10 -5.32 -15.71
C SER A 149 19.26 -5.27 -17.23
N SER A 150 18.61 -4.33 -17.92
CA SER A 150 18.78 -4.12 -19.35
C SER A 150 18.47 -2.67 -19.78
N GLU A 151 19.05 -2.25 -20.91
CA GLU A 151 18.81 -0.93 -21.50
C GLU A 151 17.34 -0.71 -21.87
N TRP A 152 16.66 -1.77 -22.34
CA TRP A 152 15.24 -1.78 -22.65
C TRP A 152 14.38 -1.46 -21.42
N ARG A 153 14.63 -2.14 -20.30
CA ARG A 153 13.89 -1.93 -19.05
C ARG A 153 14.14 -0.57 -18.43
N LEU A 154 15.38 -0.08 -18.53
CA LEU A 154 15.70 1.27 -18.10
C LEU A 154 14.94 2.31 -18.95
N ALA A 155 14.90 2.14 -20.28
CA ALA A 155 14.16 3.03 -21.18
C ALA A 155 12.65 3.01 -20.92
N ASP A 156 12.06 1.83 -20.73
CA ASP A 156 10.64 1.69 -20.39
C ASP A 156 10.32 2.30 -19.02
N PHE A 157 11.19 2.12 -18.01
CA PHE A 157 11.02 2.74 -16.70
C PHE A 157 11.13 4.27 -16.76
N ILE A 158 12.10 4.80 -17.53
CA ILE A 158 12.20 6.24 -17.79
C ILE A 158 10.92 6.75 -18.44
N SER A 159 10.38 6.02 -19.41
CA SER A 159 9.12 6.37 -20.09
C SER A 159 7.95 6.39 -19.10
N LEU A 160 7.80 5.36 -18.26
CA LEU A 160 6.79 5.32 -17.21
C LEU A 160 6.87 6.55 -16.31
N VAL A 161 8.04 6.86 -15.78
CA VAL A 161 8.24 8.01 -14.88
C VAL A 161 7.88 9.33 -15.59
N HIS A 162 8.31 9.52 -16.84
CA HIS A 162 8.03 10.74 -17.60
C HIS A 162 6.55 10.88 -18.00
N LEU A 163 5.83 9.76 -18.13
CA LEU A 163 4.43 9.75 -18.49
C LEU A 163 3.51 9.94 -17.27
N ILE A 164 4.01 9.93 -16.03
CA ILE A 164 3.25 10.31 -14.84
C ILE A 164 3.13 11.84 -14.78
N ASN A 165 2.25 12.37 -15.64
CA ASN A 165 1.92 13.80 -15.81
C ASN A 165 0.41 14.01 -15.96
N TRP A 166 -0.35 13.44 -15.03
CA TRP A 166 -1.77 13.21 -15.16
C TRP A 166 -2.63 14.45 -14.91
N GLN A 167 -3.62 14.65 -15.78
CA GLN A 167 -4.66 15.65 -15.56
C GLN A 167 -5.67 15.16 -14.53
N VAL A 168 -6.21 16.05 -13.71
CA VAL A 168 -7.28 15.71 -12.76
C VAL A 168 -8.62 15.68 -13.49
N ILE A 169 -9.34 14.58 -13.40
CA ILE A 169 -10.66 14.38 -14.04
C ILE A 169 -11.78 14.07 -13.04
N GLU A 170 -11.47 13.55 -11.86
CA GLU A 170 -12.42 13.25 -10.78
C GLU A 170 -11.87 13.81 -9.44
N PRO A 171 -11.86 15.16 -9.26
CA PRO A 171 -11.19 15.82 -8.14
C PRO A 171 -11.70 15.41 -6.75
N GLU A 172 -12.98 15.04 -6.63
CA GLU A 172 -13.58 14.55 -5.41
C GLU A 172 -12.92 13.27 -4.87
N ARG A 173 -12.32 12.45 -5.75
CA ARG A 173 -11.58 11.26 -5.36
C ARG A 173 -10.27 11.59 -4.65
N ARG A 174 -9.67 12.76 -4.91
CA ARG A 174 -8.49 13.21 -4.14
C ARG A 174 -8.87 13.50 -2.69
N GLN A 175 -10.03 14.12 -2.49
CA GLN A 175 -10.57 14.34 -1.15
C GLN A 175 -10.97 13.02 -0.48
N ALA A 176 -11.53 12.06 -1.25
CA ALA A 176 -11.83 10.72 -0.75
C ALA A 176 -10.57 9.99 -0.31
N ALA A 177 -9.50 10.01 -1.11
CA ALA A 177 -8.22 9.40 -0.77
C ALA A 177 -7.66 9.93 0.55
N ARG A 178 -7.73 11.25 0.79
CA ARG A 178 -7.35 11.82 2.08
C ARG A 178 -8.20 11.30 3.24
N ARG A 179 -9.53 11.21 3.07
CA ARG A 179 -10.43 10.68 4.10
C ARG A 179 -10.11 9.22 4.42
N HIS A 180 -9.87 8.41 3.40
CA HIS A 180 -9.48 7.01 3.54
C HIS A 180 -8.16 6.87 4.32
N LEU A 181 -7.14 7.69 4.02
CA LEU A 181 -5.89 7.70 4.81
C LEU A 181 -6.09 8.12 6.27
N MET A 182 -6.97 9.09 6.54
CA MET A 182 -7.31 9.48 7.92
C MET A 182 -8.05 8.36 8.67
N GLU A 183 -8.94 7.64 7.98
CA GLU A 183 -9.67 6.51 8.57
C GLU A 183 -8.75 5.32 8.84
N MET A 184 -7.79 5.04 7.94
CA MET A 184 -6.72 4.07 8.18
C MET A 184 -5.95 4.38 9.47
N ILE A 185 -5.55 5.65 9.69
CA ILE A 185 -4.88 6.08 10.93
C ILE A 185 -5.75 5.81 12.16
N ARG A 186 -7.04 6.15 12.09
CA ARG A 186 -7.99 5.92 13.19
C ARG A 186 -8.12 4.43 13.50
N LEU A 187 -8.24 3.60 12.48
CA LEU A 187 -8.36 2.13 12.60
C LEU A 187 -7.08 1.51 13.14
N SER A 188 -5.90 1.94 12.70
CA SER A 188 -4.60 1.50 13.24
C SER A 188 -4.49 1.81 14.74
N ARG A 189 -5.04 2.92 15.23
CA ARG A 189 -5.10 3.20 16.69
C ARG A 189 -6.06 2.28 17.43
N GLU A 190 -7.23 1.94 16.87
CA GLU A 190 -8.16 1.00 17.50
C GLU A 190 -7.62 -0.44 17.48
N ASP A 191 -6.90 -0.81 16.42
CA ASP A 191 -6.17 -2.07 16.31
C ASP A 191 -5.16 -2.21 17.47
N TRP A 192 -4.22 -1.28 17.62
CA TRP A 192 -3.24 -1.33 18.73
C TRP A 192 -3.86 -1.28 20.12
N LYS A 193 -5.04 -0.67 20.26
CA LYS A 193 -5.79 -0.66 21.51
C LYS A 193 -6.41 -2.03 21.80
N ALA A 194 -6.90 -2.73 20.78
CA ALA A 194 -7.41 -4.10 20.88
C ALA A 194 -6.26 -5.08 21.17
N ILE A 195 -5.17 -5.03 20.39
CA ILE A 195 -3.95 -5.84 20.59
C ILE A 195 -3.46 -5.74 22.03
N ARG A 196 -3.39 -4.53 22.60
CA ARG A 196 -2.92 -4.34 23.99
C ARG A 196 -3.90 -4.81 25.06
N ALA A 197 -5.16 -5.01 24.74
CA ALA A 197 -6.17 -5.51 25.65
C ALA A 197 -6.19 -7.05 25.70
N GLU A 198 -5.63 -7.71 24.69
CA GLU A 198 -5.53 -9.17 24.62
C GLU A 198 -4.69 -9.74 25.78
N THR A 199 -5.16 -10.86 26.30
CA THR A 199 -4.49 -11.57 27.40
C THR A 199 -3.99 -12.96 27.01
N ASP A 200 -4.44 -13.47 25.86
CA ASP A 200 -3.97 -14.72 25.26
C ASP A 200 -2.91 -14.46 24.17
N ASN A 201 -2.40 -15.56 23.63
CA ASN A 201 -1.39 -15.61 22.56
C ASN A 201 -1.74 -16.78 21.62
N ASP A 202 -3.03 -16.95 21.33
CA ASP A 202 -3.53 -18.12 20.60
C ASP A 202 -3.43 -17.91 19.10
N ARG A 203 -2.25 -18.19 18.53
CA ARG A 203 -2.02 -18.19 17.07
C ARG A 203 -2.30 -16.81 16.43
N GLU A 204 -1.73 -15.78 17.04
CA GLU A 204 -1.95 -14.39 16.63
C GLU A 204 -1.43 -14.08 15.22
N TRP A 205 -2.26 -13.38 14.45
CA TRP A 205 -1.86 -12.81 13.16
C TRP A 205 -0.98 -11.57 13.36
N LEU A 206 -1.36 -10.69 14.30
CA LEU A 206 -0.63 -9.47 14.68
C LEU A 206 -0.18 -9.52 16.15
N PRO A 207 0.99 -10.14 16.45
CA PRO A 207 1.43 -10.26 17.82
C PRO A 207 1.78 -8.89 18.43
N GLY A 208 1.19 -8.60 19.59
CA GLY A 208 1.47 -7.47 20.46
C GLY A 208 2.69 -7.67 21.37
N PRO A 209 3.13 -6.62 22.08
CA PRO A 209 4.35 -6.66 22.90
C PRO A 209 4.36 -7.68 24.04
N GLN A 210 3.18 -8.05 24.55
CA GLN A 210 3.01 -9.04 25.60
C GLN A 210 3.11 -10.49 25.08
N GLN A 211 2.94 -10.69 23.77
CA GLN A 211 2.95 -11.98 23.10
C GLN A 211 4.36 -12.26 22.57
N LYS A 212 5.15 -13.04 23.31
CA LYS A 212 6.56 -13.31 22.98
C LYS A 212 6.69 -14.25 21.77
N GLY A 213 7.56 -13.86 20.84
CA GLY A 213 7.94 -14.66 19.68
C GLY A 213 8.05 -13.79 18.43
N ALA A 214 9.01 -14.09 17.55
CA ALA A 214 9.05 -13.46 16.24
C ALA A 214 7.86 -13.94 15.40
N SER A 215 7.19 -13.02 14.69
CA SER A 215 6.16 -13.39 13.73
C SER A 215 6.73 -14.41 12.74
N PRO A 216 6.07 -15.57 12.52
CA PRO A 216 6.53 -16.57 11.56
C PRO A 216 6.65 -16.05 10.13
N LEU A 217 5.96 -14.95 9.80
CA LEU A 217 5.86 -14.38 8.46
C LEU A 217 6.86 -13.26 8.21
N THR A 218 7.03 -12.37 9.19
CA THR A 218 7.87 -11.18 9.03
C THR A 218 9.21 -11.30 9.76
N GLY A 219 9.35 -12.27 10.67
CA GLY A 219 10.49 -12.39 11.58
C GLY A 219 10.60 -11.23 12.57
N LEU A 220 9.62 -10.32 12.61
CA LEU A 220 9.62 -9.17 13.50
C LEU A 220 9.19 -9.59 14.90
N GLU A 221 9.96 -9.14 15.89
CA GLU A 221 9.54 -9.13 17.29
C GLU A 221 9.05 -7.73 17.62
N VAL A 222 7.77 -7.61 17.99
CA VAL A 222 7.15 -6.34 18.31
C VAL A 222 7.34 -6.06 19.79
N GLY A 223 8.08 -5.01 20.14
CA GLY A 223 8.22 -4.53 21.51
C GLY A 223 7.43 -3.25 21.75
N GLU A 224 7.26 -2.88 23.03
CA GLU A 224 6.58 -1.63 23.41
C GLU A 224 7.21 -0.39 22.76
N GLN A 225 8.53 -0.38 22.58
CA GLN A 225 9.23 0.71 21.92
C GLN A 225 8.80 0.87 20.46
N GLN A 226 8.62 -0.24 19.73
CA GLN A 226 8.13 -0.23 18.34
C GLN A 226 6.69 0.28 18.27
N VAL A 227 5.83 -0.17 19.18
CA VAL A 227 4.43 0.30 19.23
C VAL A 227 4.36 1.80 19.53
N GLN A 228 5.14 2.30 20.49
CA GLN A 228 5.17 3.75 20.77
C GLN A 228 5.70 4.55 19.58
N ALA A 229 6.76 4.07 18.92
CA ALA A 229 7.30 4.71 17.72
C ALA A 229 6.28 4.73 16.58
N TRP A 230 5.48 3.67 16.46
CA TRP A 230 4.42 3.57 15.48
C TRP A 230 3.27 4.53 15.74
N LEU A 231 2.76 4.60 16.98
CA LEU A 231 1.72 5.55 17.35
C LEU A 231 2.15 7.01 17.15
N ALA A 232 3.46 7.30 17.32
CA ALA A 232 4.06 8.59 16.99
C ALA A 232 4.10 8.84 15.47
N ALA A 233 4.41 7.82 14.66
CA ALA A 233 4.34 7.90 13.20
C ALA A 233 2.92 8.17 12.71
N LEU A 234 1.91 7.50 13.29
CA LEU A 234 0.50 7.76 13.00
C LEU A 234 0.11 9.20 13.32
N ALA A 235 0.55 9.75 14.46
CA ALA A 235 0.31 11.15 14.81
C ALA A 235 0.96 12.14 13.83
N MET A 236 2.20 11.86 13.41
CA MET A 236 2.88 12.66 12.40
C MET A 236 2.17 12.61 11.05
N ALA A 237 1.74 11.44 10.59
CA ALA A 237 0.99 11.27 9.35
C ALA A 237 -0.34 12.02 9.40
N GLU A 238 -1.04 11.95 10.53
CA GLU A 238 -2.28 12.69 10.78
C GLU A 238 -2.06 14.21 10.71
N ASP A 239 -1.01 14.73 11.35
CA ASP A 239 -0.65 16.15 11.30
C ASP A 239 -0.30 16.64 9.90
N LEU A 240 0.39 15.81 9.10
CA LEU A 240 0.67 16.09 7.70
C LEU A 240 -0.63 16.17 6.90
N LEU A 241 -1.49 15.13 6.99
CA LEU A 241 -2.75 15.06 6.25
C LEU A 241 -3.74 16.16 6.68
N GLU A 242 -3.68 16.64 7.92
CA GLU A 242 -4.46 17.78 8.41
C GLU A 242 -3.81 19.14 8.08
N GLY A 243 -2.60 19.15 7.52
CA GLY A 243 -1.88 20.37 7.19
C GLY A 243 -1.42 21.18 8.40
N ARG A 244 -1.42 20.58 9.61
CA ARG A 244 -0.87 21.17 10.84
C ARG A 244 0.65 21.20 10.79
N THR A 245 1.24 20.19 10.17
CA THR A 245 2.66 20.09 9.86
C THR A 245 2.82 20.00 8.34
N LEU A 246 3.86 20.62 7.80
CA LEU A 246 4.14 20.69 6.37
C LEU A 246 5.24 19.71 5.99
N LEU A 247 5.08 19.00 4.88
CA LEU A 247 6.08 18.07 4.36
C LEU A 247 7.27 18.87 3.78
N PRO A 248 8.52 18.61 4.17
CA PRO A 248 9.67 19.34 3.65
C PRO A 248 9.92 19.03 2.17
N HIS A 249 10.51 20.00 1.47
CA HIS A 249 11.01 19.79 0.11
C HIS A 249 12.48 20.24 0.03
N PHE A 250 13.38 19.36 -0.40
CA PHE A 250 14.84 19.57 -0.32
C PHE A 250 15.37 20.83 -1.05
N ARG A 251 14.65 21.34 -2.05
CA ARG A 251 15.00 22.59 -2.77
C ARG A 251 14.43 23.87 -2.15
N ILE A 252 13.59 23.77 -1.13
CA ILE A 252 12.80 24.89 -0.60
C ILE A 252 12.99 24.94 0.91
N ALA A 253 13.69 25.97 1.38
CA ALA A 253 14.12 26.04 2.78
C ALA A 253 13.11 26.72 3.71
N ASP A 254 12.32 27.68 3.21
CA ASP A 254 11.46 28.54 4.02
C ASP A 254 9.97 28.17 3.98
N LYS A 255 9.60 27.12 3.24
CA LYS A 255 8.23 26.64 3.06
C LYS A 255 8.19 25.11 3.01
N GLY A 256 7.08 24.54 3.46
CA GLY A 256 6.76 23.12 3.30
C GLY A 256 5.50 22.91 2.47
N ILE A 257 5.26 21.68 2.06
CA ILE A 257 4.10 21.25 1.28
C ILE A 257 2.95 20.97 2.24
N ASN A 258 1.82 21.67 2.07
CA ASN A 258 0.59 21.41 2.79
C ASN A 258 -0.14 20.21 2.17
N MET A 259 -0.09 19.05 2.83
CA MET A 259 -0.69 17.82 2.29
C MET A 259 -2.22 17.84 2.32
N LYS A 260 -2.84 18.59 3.24
CA LYS A 260 -4.29 18.82 3.21
C LYS A 260 -4.68 19.51 1.90
N ARG A 261 -4.00 20.60 1.53
CA ARG A 261 -4.26 21.31 0.26
C ARG A 261 -3.86 20.50 -0.96
N PHE A 262 -2.79 19.70 -0.87
CA PHE A 262 -2.43 18.76 -1.93
C PHE A 262 -3.67 17.92 -2.33
N PHE A 263 -4.31 17.25 -1.37
CA PHE A 263 -5.50 16.45 -1.64
C PHE A 263 -6.78 17.26 -1.89
N ASP A 264 -7.02 18.32 -1.10
CA ASP A 264 -8.30 19.06 -1.15
C ASP A 264 -8.42 20.01 -2.34
N GLU A 265 -7.30 20.50 -2.87
CA GLU A 265 -7.22 21.46 -3.99
C GLU A 265 -6.48 20.87 -5.20
N PRO A 266 -6.93 19.75 -5.77
CA PRO A 266 -6.14 18.98 -6.72
C PRO A 266 -5.79 19.78 -7.98
N LYS A 267 -4.50 19.78 -8.31
CA LYS A 267 -3.90 20.26 -9.57
C LYS A 267 -3.40 19.06 -10.37
N PRO A 268 -3.12 19.21 -11.68
CA PRO A 268 -2.47 18.16 -12.46
C PRO A 268 -1.24 17.60 -11.73
N PHE A 269 -1.16 16.27 -11.67
CA PHE A 269 -0.11 15.57 -10.95
C PHE A 269 1.02 15.20 -11.89
N ASP A 270 2.16 15.87 -11.75
CA ASP A 270 3.38 15.56 -12.48
C ASP A 270 4.43 15.07 -11.49
N LEU A 271 4.84 13.80 -11.59
CA LEU A 271 5.77 13.18 -10.64
C LEU A 271 7.14 13.86 -10.70
N VAL A 272 7.68 14.09 -11.90
CA VAL A 272 9.00 14.67 -12.10
C VAL A 272 9.01 16.11 -11.61
N LEU A 273 7.99 16.90 -11.94
CA LEU A 273 7.85 18.28 -11.49
C LEU A 273 7.47 18.38 -10.01
N SER A 274 6.88 17.34 -9.41
CA SER A 274 6.63 17.30 -7.96
C SER A 274 7.91 17.07 -7.18
N ILE A 275 8.74 16.12 -7.64
CA ILE A 275 10.07 15.86 -7.05
C ILE A 275 11.01 17.03 -7.28
N THR A 276 10.98 17.64 -8.46
CA THR A 276 11.87 18.76 -8.77
C THR A 276 11.35 20.10 -8.25
N GLY A 277 10.10 20.20 -7.81
CA GLY A 277 9.55 21.38 -7.12
C GLY A 277 8.46 22.19 -7.86
N PRO A 278 8.49 22.39 -9.20
CA PRO A 278 7.50 23.23 -9.86
C PRO A 278 6.03 22.82 -9.62
N ALA A 279 5.71 21.53 -9.64
CA ALA A 279 4.33 21.07 -9.49
C ALA A 279 3.82 21.12 -8.03
N ILE A 280 4.71 21.21 -7.04
CA ILE A 280 4.31 21.37 -5.64
C ILE A 280 4.15 22.85 -5.23
N ALA A 281 4.55 23.80 -6.09
CA ALA A 281 4.50 25.22 -5.80
C ALA A 281 3.12 25.73 -5.32
N PRO A 282 1.97 25.27 -5.87
CA PRO A 282 0.65 25.69 -5.40
C PRO A 282 0.33 25.31 -3.93
N TYR A 283 1.02 24.31 -3.39
CA TYR A 283 0.78 23.74 -2.06
C TYR A 283 1.81 24.22 -1.02
N LEU A 284 2.73 25.10 -1.40
CA LEU A 284 3.78 25.59 -0.50
C LEU A 284 3.26 26.65 0.47
N GLU A 285 3.54 26.44 1.75
CA GLU A 285 3.13 27.33 2.84
C GLU A 285 4.26 27.55 3.85
N ARG A 286 4.15 28.64 4.61
CA ARG A 286 4.99 28.87 5.78
C ARG A 286 4.28 28.30 7.01
N GLY A 287 5.01 27.61 7.88
CA GLY A 287 4.42 26.99 9.07
C GLY A 287 5.41 26.05 9.75
N ASN A 288 4.88 25.14 10.57
CA ASN A 288 5.66 24.07 11.16
C ASN A 288 6.06 23.08 10.05
N ILE A 289 7.34 22.98 9.73
CA ILE A 289 7.84 22.06 8.70
C ILE A 289 8.44 20.85 9.40
N LEU A 290 8.05 19.65 8.99
CA LEU A 290 8.61 18.42 9.50
C LEU A 290 10.13 18.40 9.28
N THR A 291 10.88 18.16 10.33
CA THR A 291 12.34 18.12 10.29
C THR A 291 12.87 16.72 9.98
N SER A 292 14.07 16.66 9.40
CA SER A 292 14.77 15.39 9.17
C SER A 292 15.06 14.65 10.48
N GLU A 293 15.23 15.36 11.61
CA GLU A 293 15.48 14.73 12.90
C GLU A 293 14.24 13.98 13.41
N GLU A 294 13.06 14.61 13.34
CA GLU A 294 11.78 14.00 13.70
C GLU A 294 11.51 12.74 12.86
N PHE A 295 11.74 12.81 11.54
CA PHE A 295 11.59 11.66 10.64
C PHE A 295 12.60 10.54 10.95
N ASN A 296 13.89 10.90 11.11
CA ASN A 296 14.94 9.94 11.43
C ASN A 296 14.77 9.30 12.81
N GLN A 297 14.16 10.00 13.77
CA GLN A 297 13.89 9.45 15.10
C GLN A 297 12.91 8.28 15.03
N ILE A 298 11.87 8.38 14.21
CA ILE A 298 10.90 7.31 13.98
C ILE A 298 11.58 6.13 13.29
N GLN A 299 12.25 6.36 12.15
CA GLN A 299 12.89 5.28 11.39
C GLN A 299 13.93 4.50 12.21
N ARG A 300 14.69 5.17 13.08
CA ARG A 300 15.69 4.53 13.95
C ARG A 300 15.10 3.46 14.88
N GLN A 301 13.82 3.56 15.25
CA GLN A 301 13.18 2.59 16.15
C GLN A 301 12.86 1.25 15.48
N PHE A 302 12.83 1.24 14.14
CA PHE A 302 12.50 0.05 13.35
C PHE A 302 13.71 -0.53 12.60
N GLY A 303 14.87 0.14 12.62
CA GLY A 303 16.06 -0.26 11.84
C GLY A 303 15.90 -0.02 10.32
N GLY A 304 16.95 -0.33 9.55
CA GLY A 304 17.08 0.09 8.14
C GLY A 304 15.97 -0.36 7.19
N ALA A 305 15.40 -1.56 7.39
CA ALA A 305 14.29 -2.08 6.58
C ALA A 305 12.98 -2.25 7.37
N GLY A 306 13.02 -2.23 8.70
CA GLY A 306 11.88 -2.62 9.53
C GLY A 306 10.73 -1.61 9.51
N PHE A 307 10.97 -0.31 9.25
CA PHE A 307 9.88 0.66 9.21
C PHE A 307 8.91 0.39 8.05
N LEU A 308 9.44 0.09 6.86
CA LEU A 308 8.61 -0.19 5.68
C LEU A 308 7.90 -1.54 5.81
N THR A 309 8.59 -2.56 6.30
CA THR A 309 7.97 -3.87 6.58
C THR A 309 6.88 -3.73 7.63
N PHE A 310 7.13 -2.99 8.70
CA PHE A 310 6.14 -2.75 9.75
C PHE A 310 4.96 -1.94 9.22
N ALA A 311 5.19 -0.89 8.43
CA ALA A 311 4.11 -0.10 7.84
C ALA A 311 3.26 -0.90 6.85
N LEU A 312 3.88 -1.75 6.04
CA LEU A 312 3.14 -2.64 5.15
C LEU A 312 2.32 -3.68 5.94
N TRP A 313 2.87 -4.20 7.04
CA TRP A 313 2.26 -5.29 7.79
C TRP A 313 1.28 -4.84 8.88
N PHE A 314 1.44 -3.65 9.46
CA PHE A 314 0.63 -3.12 10.57
C PHE A 314 -0.11 -1.80 10.23
N ASN A 315 -0.03 -1.31 8.97
CA ASN A 315 -0.70 -0.12 8.36
C ASN A 315 -0.44 1.27 8.93
#